data_AF-A0A264VN90-F1
#
_entry.id   AF-A0A264VN90-F1
#
_cell.length_a   1.000
_cell.length_b   1.000
_cell.length_c   1.000
_cell.angle_alpha   90.00
_cell.angle_beta   90.00
_cell.angle_gamma   90.00
#
_symmetry.space_group_name_H-M   'P 1'
#
loop_
_entity.id
_entity.type
_entity.pdbx_description
1 polymer ?
#
loop_
_entity_poly.entity_id
_entity_poly.type
_entity_poly.pdbx_seq_one_letter_code
_entity_poly.pdbx_strand_id
1 'polypeptide(L)'
;DIPNEPIIHAGPSPQPQRVEKPEGFAIHESDTRPETLPIADDGIIWRHTGHDVEPVDFRDYILTVERKDVKSAYVSLEKEYKKKIQDFEAEYGSDNIHGLRRHGSGTTLEQQKYRSKTGYTPDGVQGSPTNSTRFINPQDQLEAIEKAGELYDPNIHTNGRVDVDMGRIVAEGYTKEGEYFQTSTVRAGFDKKTGKMYSIFGIK
;
A
#
# COMPACT_ATOMS: atom_id res chain seq x y z
N ASP A 1 30.19 7.18 37.62
CA ASP A 1 29.91 8.35 36.78
C ASP A 1 29.51 7.94 35.39
N ILE A 2 28.20 7.91 35.13
CA ILE A 2 27.61 7.76 33.80
C ILE A 2 26.93 9.12 33.51
N PRO A 3 27.20 9.79 32.37
CA PRO A 3 26.60 11.09 32.08
C PRO A 3 25.10 10.93 31.77
N ASN A 4 24.27 11.81 32.33
CA ASN A 4 22.84 11.88 32.04
C ASN A 4 22.62 12.19 30.55
N GLU A 5 21.76 11.41 29.90
CA GLU A 5 21.27 11.69 28.54
C GLU A 5 20.45 12.99 28.50
N PRO A 6 20.50 13.77 27.40
CA PRO A 6 19.73 14.99 27.28
C PRO A 6 18.24 14.67 27.09
N ILE A 7 17.42 15.12 28.04
CA ILE A 7 15.97 15.12 27.94
C ILE A 7 15.57 16.16 26.89
N ILE A 8 15.08 15.70 25.73
CA ILE A 8 14.50 16.59 24.71
C ILE A 8 13.09 16.97 25.17
N HIS A 9 12.93 18.18 25.70
CA HIS A 9 11.62 18.77 25.92
C HIS A 9 11.00 19.09 24.55
N ALA A 10 9.92 18.41 24.19
CA ALA A 10 9.09 18.82 23.06
C ALA A 10 8.53 20.22 23.36
N GLY A 11 9.04 21.24 22.66
CA GLY A 11 8.47 22.57 22.69
C GLY A 11 7.04 22.58 22.16
N PRO A 12 6.25 23.63 22.47
CA PRO A 12 4.87 23.72 21.98
C PRO A 12 4.84 23.68 20.45
N SER A 13 3.87 22.93 19.90
CA SER A 13 3.68 22.83 18.45
C SER A 13 3.47 24.22 17.84
N PRO A 14 4.12 24.55 16.71
CA PRO A 14 3.89 25.82 16.05
C PRO A 14 2.42 25.92 15.62
N GLN A 15 1.81 27.09 15.87
CA GLN A 15 0.42 27.32 15.51
C GLN A 15 0.27 27.40 13.98
N PRO A 16 -0.84 26.90 13.41
CA PRO A 16 -1.09 26.95 11.97
C PRO A 16 -1.08 28.40 11.47
N GLN A 17 -0.34 28.67 10.40
CA GLN A 17 -0.39 29.96 9.71
C GLN A 17 -1.34 29.90 8.51
N ARG A 18 -2.21 30.90 8.41
CA ARG A 18 -3.14 31.09 7.28
C ARG A 18 -2.35 31.56 6.06
N VAL A 19 -2.41 30.80 4.96
CA VAL A 19 -1.80 31.17 3.67
C VAL A 19 -2.92 31.44 2.66
N GLU A 20 -2.85 32.56 1.96
CA GLU A 20 -3.86 32.95 0.96
C GLU A 20 -3.76 32.11 -0.32
N LYS A 21 -4.91 31.88 -0.95
CA LYS A 21 -5.06 31.07 -2.17
C LYS A 21 -4.44 31.81 -3.37
N PRO A 22 -3.54 31.19 -4.15
CA PRO A 22 -3.03 31.80 -5.38
C PRO A 22 -4.14 32.00 -6.42
N GLU A 23 -4.12 33.11 -7.14
CA GLU A 23 -5.06 33.38 -8.24
C GLU A 23 -4.91 32.33 -9.36
N GLY A 24 -6.05 31.82 -9.86
CA GLY A 24 -6.11 30.85 -10.96
C GLY A 24 -6.52 29.42 -10.60
N PHE A 25 -6.70 29.08 -9.31
CA PHE A 25 -7.15 27.75 -8.89
C PHE A 25 -8.68 27.66 -8.78
N ALA A 26 -9.32 26.84 -9.61
CA ALA A 26 -10.72 26.45 -9.43
C ALA A 26 -10.80 25.09 -8.74
N ILE A 27 -11.57 25.01 -7.65
CA ILE A 27 -11.89 23.78 -6.93
C ILE A 27 -13.30 23.39 -7.40
N HIS A 28 -13.47 22.19 -7.95
CA HIS A 28 -14.80 21.67 -8.22
C HIS A 28 -15.45 21.26 -6.89
N GLU A 29 -16.60 21.87 -6.57
CA GLU A 29 -17.39 21.50 -5.41
C GLU A 29 -18.10 20.16 -5.67
N SER A 30 -17.47 19.06 -5.27
CA SER A 30 -18.20 17.84 -4.93
C SER A 30 -18.19 17.66 -3.42
N ASP A 31 -19.33 17.93 -2.81
CA ASP A 31 -19.59 17.87 -1.37
C ASP A 31 -19.46 16.41 -0.86
N THR A 32 -18.33 16.08 -0.25
CA THR A 32 -18.09 14.79 0.42
C THR A 32 -17.94 14.98 1.93
N ARG A 33 -19.00 15.40 2.61
CA ARG A 33 -19.02 15.49 4.08
C ARG A 33 -19.41 14.14 4.71
N PRO A 34 -18.56 13.51 5.54
CA PRO A 34 -18.98 12.45 6.44
C PRO A 34 -19.68 13.05 7.65
N GLU A 35 -20.93 12.65 7.90
CA GLU A 35 -21.64 13.03 9.11
C GLU A 35 -20.97 12.37 10.33
N THR A 36 -20.65 13.17 11.36
CA THR A 36 -20.14 12.79 12.69
C THR A 36 -18.62 12.85 12.93
N LEU A 37 -18.07 14.07 12.96
CA LEU A 37 -16.93 14.40 13.82
C LEU A 37 -17.33 15.50 14.82
N PRO A 38 -16.78 15.50 16.06
CA PRO A 38 -17.23 16.38 17.14
C PRO A 38 -16.64 17.81 17.08
N ILE A 39 -16.20 18.26 15.91
CA ILE A 39 -15.61 19.60 15.71
C ILE A 39 -16.45 20.30 14.64
N ALA A 40 -16.91 21.53 14.92
CA ALA A 40 -17.64 22.32 13.95
C ALA A 40 -16.75 22.60 12.72
N ASP A 41 -17.29 22.27 11.54
CA ASP A 41 -16.59 22.22 10.24
C ASP A 41 -16.24 23.60 9.66
N ASP A 42 -16.56 24.69 10.34
CA ASP A 42 -16.42 26.07 9.86
C ASP A 42 -14.97 26.59 9.80
N GLY A 43 -13.98 25.73 10.05
CA GLY A 43 -12.55 26.06 9.94
C GLY A 43 -11.62 24.95 9.45
N ILE A 44 -12.13 23.77 9.08
CA ILE A 44 -11.30 22.63 8.67
C ILE A 44 -11.23 22.55 7.14
N ILE A 45 -10.09 22.97 6.58
CA ILE A 45 -9.77 22.71 5.17
C ILE A 45 -9.12 21.33 5.09
N TRP A 46 -9.88 20.35 4.59
CA TRP A 46 -9.33 19.04 4.22
C TRP A 46 -8.42 19.21 3.00
N ARG A 47 -7.09 19.23 3.21
CA ARG A 47 -6.12 19.14 2.13
C ARG A 47 -5.68 17.69 1.98
N HIS A 48 -6.03 17.08 0.85
CA HIS A 48 -5.32 15.88 0.38
C HIS A 48 -3.89 16.29 0.07
N THR A 49 -2.93 15.82 0.86
CA THR A 49 -1.48 16.01 0.60
C THR A 49 -0.91 14.88 -0.25
N GLY A 50 -1.74 13.94 -0.68
CA GLY A 50 -1.38 12.94 -1.68
C GLY A 50 -1.48 13.49 -3.09
N HIS A 51 -0.71 12.89 -4.01
CA HIS A 51 -0.87 13.06 -5.46
C HIS A 51 -2.34 12.95 -5.90
N ASP A 52 -2.67 13.58 -7.03
CA ASP A 52 -3.91 13.29 -7.77
C ASP A 52 -4.02 11.77 -7.92
N VAL A 53 -4.96 11.18 -7.19
CA VAL A 53 -5.26 9.76 -7.21
C VAL A 53 -6.34 9.60 -8.28
N GLU A 54 -6.06 8.80 -9.30
CA GLU A 54 -7.07 8.55 -10.32
C GLU A 54 -8.24 7.79 -9.67
N PRO A 55 -9.50 8.05 -10.08
CA PRO A 55 -10.69 7.40 -9.52
C PRO A 55 -10.64 5.85 -9.56
N VAL A 56 -9.78 5.26 -10.39
CA VAL A 56 -9.55 3.81 -10.49
C VAL A 56 -8.95 3.19 -9.24
N ASP A 57 -8.36 4.00 -8.35
CA ASP A 57 -7.69 3.52 -7.13
C ASP A 57 -8.65 3.34 -5.94
N PHE A 58 -9.90 3.85 -6.02
CA PHE A 58 -10.88 3.72 -4.95
C PHE A 58 -12.02 2.76 -5.34
N ARG A 59 -12.22 1.73 -4.51
CA ARG A 59 -13.39 0.85 -4.56
C ARG A 59 -14.19 0.99 -3.28
N ASP A 60 -14.66 2.21 -3.07
CA ASP A 60 -15.46 2.59 -1.93
C ASP A 60 -16.92 2.71 -2.32
N TYR A 61 -17.81 2.23 -1.46
CA TYR A 61 -19.24 2.19 -1.67
C TYR A 61 -19.97 2.74 -0.44
N ILE A 62 -21.05 3.47 -0.65
CA ILE A 62 -22.06 3.69 0.37
C ILE A 62 -23.23 2.76 0.02
N LEU A 63 -23.38 1.69 0.80
CA LEU A 63 -24.48 0.76 0.66
C LEU A 63 -25.71 1.35 1.33
N THR A 64 -26.77 1.53 0.54
CA THR A 64 -28.10 1.92 1.01
C THR A 64 -29.09 0.81 0.70
N VAL A 65 -30.12 0.70 1.52
CA VAL A 65 -31.27 -0.18 1.25
C VAL A 65 -32.54 0.64 1.35
N GLU A 66 -33.57 0.32 0.56
CA GLU A 66 -34.86 1.02 0.53
C GLU A 66 -35.72 0.68 1.76
N ARG A 67 -35.18 0.92 2.95
CA ARG A 67 -35.81 0.68 4.24
C ARG A 67 -35.47 1.83 5.18
N LYS A 68 -36.50 2.52 5.67
CA LYS A 68 -36.35 3.72 6.52
C LYS A 68 -35.68 3.46 7.86
N ASP A 69 -35.59 2.19 8.28
CA ASP A 69 -35.02 1.76 9.56
C ASP A 69 -33.56 1.30 9.46
N VAL A 70 -32.97 1.26 8.25
CA VAL A 70 -31.59 0.82 8.05
C VAL A 70 -30.72 2.01 7.66
N LYS A 71 -29.68 2.28 8.45
CA LYS A 71 -28.69 3.32 8.13
C LYS A 71 -27.79 2.86 6.99
N SER A 72 -27.35 3.81 6.17
CA SER A 72 -26.33 3.56 5.15
C SER A 72 -25.04 3.05 5.78
N ALA A 73 -24.31 2.22 5.04
CA ALA A 73 -23.02 1.68 5.47
C ALA A 73 -21.94 2.05 4.44
N TYR A 74 -20.86 2.66 4.90
CA TYR A 74 -19.66 2.86 4.09
C TYR A 74 -18.82 1.58 4.07
N VAL A 75 -18.39 1.16 2.88
CA VAL A 75 -17.57 -0.03 2.65
C VAL A 75 -16.40 0.35 1.76
N SER A 76 -15.18 0.09 2.22
CA SER A 76 -13.97 0.20 1.40
C SER A 76 -13.43 -1.20 1.15
N LEU A 77 -13.54 -1.67 -0.10
CA LEU A 77 -13.02 -2.98 -0.47
C LEU A 77 -11.49 -3.00 -0.38
N GLU A 78 -10.83 -1.87 -0.65
CA GLU A 78 -9.37 -1.77 -0.53
C GLU A 78 -8.91 -2.07 0.91
N LYS A 79 -9.60 -1.50 1.90
CA LYS A 79 -9.33 -1.75 3.32
C LYS A 79 -9.55 -3.22 3.70
N GLU A 80 -10.60 -3.84 3.19
CA GLU A 80 -10.91 -5.25 3.46
C GLU A 80 -9.83 -6.18 2.89
N TYR A 81 -9.42 -6.00 1.63
CA TYR A 81 -8.38 -6.81 1.02
C TYR A 81 -7.02 -6.62 1.71
N LYS A 82 -6.64 -5.38 2.04
CA LYS A 82 -5.42 -5.11 2.82
C LYS A 82 -5.46 -5.84 4.17
N LYS A 83 -6.61 -5.86 4.86
CA LYS A 83 -6.77 -6.57 6.13
C LYS A 83 -6.59 -8.08 5.96
N LYS A 84 -7.19 -8.69 4.93
CA LYS A 84 -7.00 -10.12 4.62
C LYS A 84 -5.54 -10.47 4.34
N ILE A 85 -4.84 -9.61 3.59
CA ILE A 85 -3.40 -9.78 3.35
C ILE A 85 -2.62 -9.67 4.66
N GLN A 86 -2.90 -8.68 5.51
CA GLN A 86 -2.24 -8.53 6.82
C GLN A 86 -2.45 -9.75 7.72
N ASP A 87 -3.67 -10.28 7.75
CA ASP A 87 -4.00 -11.47 8.55
C ASP A 87 -3.23 -12.70 8.02
N PHE A 88 -3.18 -12.88 6.70
CA PHE A 88 -2.36 -13.91 6.08
C PHE A 88 -0.87 -13.74 6.41
N GLU A 89 -0.33 -12.53 6.27
CA GLU A 89 1.08 -12.25 6.56
C GLU A 89 1.43 -12.51 8.03
N ALA A 90 0.51 -12.22 8.96
CA ALA A 90 0.69 -12.46 10.39
C ALA A 90 0.61 -13.95 10.78
N GLU A 91 -0.31 -14.70 10.17
CA GLU A 91 -0.57 -16.10 10.54
C GLU A 91 0.34 -17.09 9.80
N TYR A 92 0.51 -16.89 8.49
CA TYR A 92 1.19 -17.84 7.59
C TYR A 92 2.51 -17.32 7.02
N GLY A 93 2.77 -16.01 7.14
CA GLY A 93 4.03 -15.40 6.73
C GLY A 93 5.22 -15.78 7.60
N SER A 94 6.41 -15.61 7.03
CA SER A 94 7.66 -15.59 7.78
C SER A 94 7.80 -14.30 8.58
N ASP A 95 8.64 -14.31 9.62
CA ASP A 95 8.83 -13.16 10.53
C ASP A 95 9.26 -11.87 9.82
N ASN A 96 9.85 -11.97 8.62
CA ASN A 96 10.27 -10.83 7.81
C ASN A 96 9.48 -10.71 6.50
N ILE A 97 8.24 -11.20 6.49
CA ILE A 97 7.35 -11.05 5.35
C ILE A 97 7.20 -9.57 4.98
N HIS A 98 7.20 -9.30 3.68
CA HIS A 98 7.17 -7.93 3.18
C HIS A 98 6.43 -7.79 1.85
N GLY A 99 5.41 -8.62 1.60
CA GLY A 99 4.55 -8.46 0.42
C GLY A 99 3.80 -7.14 0.48
N LEU A 100 2.95 -6.94 1.50
CA LEU A 100 2.12 -5.75 1.60
C LEU A 100 2.92 -4.47 1.85
N ARG A 101 3.80 -4.48 2.86
CA ARG A 101 4.50 -3.27 3.32
C ARG A 101 5.55 -2.72 2.34
N ARG A 102 6.02 -3.52 1.38
CA ARG A 102 7.01 -3.08 0.36
C ARG A 102 6.50 -3.13 -1.08
N HIS A 103 5.46 -3.92 -1.34
CA HIS A 103 4.96 -4.16 -2.68
C HIS A 103 3.45 -3.98 -2.81
N GLY A 104 2.71 -3.66 -1.74
CA GLY A 104 1.27 -3.44 -1.83
C GLY A 104 0.89 -2.10 -2.46
N SER A 105 -0.41 -1.95 -2.80
CA SER A 105 -0.99 -0.72 -3.37
C SER A 105 -0.87 0.51 -2.46
N GLY A 106 -0.63 0.30 -1.17
CA GLY A 106 -0.34 1.38 -0.21
C GLY A 106 1.04 2.03 -0.39
N THR A 107 1.92 1.46 -1.22
CA THR A 107 3.19 2.09 -1.63
C THR A 107 3.00 2.92 -2.90
N THR A 108 3.87 3.89 -3.18
CA THR A 108 3.77 4.77 -4.35
C THR A 108 4.75 4.38 -5.47
N LEU A 109 4.43 4.75 -6.71
CA LEU A 109 5.38 4.62 -7.84
C LEU A 109 6.70 5.36 -7.57
N GLU A 110 6.64 6.53 -6.92
CA GLU A 110 7.83 7.29 -6.53
C GLU A 110 8.70 6.51 -5.54
N GLN A 111 8.10 5.86 -4.53
CA GLN A 111 8.83 4.99 -3.61
C GLN A 111 9.48 3.81 -4.34
N GLN A 112 8.80 3.20 -5.30
CA GLN A 112 9.38 2.11 -6.10
C GLN A 112 10.52 2.60 -7.00
N LYS A 113 10.41 3.80 -7.60
CA LYS A 113 11.48 4.45 -8.37
C LYS A 113 12.69 4.79 -7.50
N TYR A 114 12.46 5.28 -6.29
CA TYR A 114 13.52 5.57 -5.34
C TYR A 114 14.24 4.28 -4.94
N ARG A 115 13.50 3.26 -4.51
CA ARG A 115 14.04 1.93 -4.19
C ARG A 115 14.84 1.33 -5.33
N SER A 116 14.35 1.45 -6.58
CA SER A 116 15.04 0.83 -7.71
C SER A 116 16.41 1.42 -7.98
N LYS A 117 16.61 2.70 -7.63
CA LYS A 117 17.88 3.41 -7.79
C LYS A 117 18.79 3.34 -6.56
N THR A 118 18.22 3.35 -5.36
CA THR A 118 18.99 3.52 -4.10
C THR A 118 19.07 2.25 -3.25
N GLY A 119 18.14 1.32 -3.43
CA GLY A 119 17.97 0.16 -2.58
C GLY A 119 17.17 0.42 -1.29
N TYR A 120 16.78 1.67 -0.99
CA TYR A 120 15.93 1.97 0.16
C TYR A 120 14.50 1.51 -0.08
N THR A 121 14.04 0.61 0.77
CA THR A 121 12.67 0.07 0.73
C THR A 121 11.63 1.06 1.28
N PRO A 122 10.33 0.94 0.93
CA PRO A 122 9.28 1.84 1.44
C PRO A 122 9.17 1.94 2.97
N ASP A 123 9.60 0.89 3.70
CA ASP A 123 9.70 0.84 5.16
C ASP A 123 11.06 1.34 5.71
N GLY A 124 11.92 1.91 4.89
CA GLY A 124 13.17 2.56 5.31
C GLY A 124 14.37 1.63 5.48
N VAL A 125 14.28 0.35 5.10
CA VAL A 125 15.42 -0.58 5.16
C VAL A 125 16.32 -0.42 3.93
N GLN A 126 17.63 -0.26 4.15
CA GLN A 126 18.63 -0.16 3.09
C GLN A 126 19.02 -1.53 2.55
N GLY A 127 18.89 -1.70 1.23
CA GLY A 127 19.39 -2.85 0.49
C GLY A 127 20.28 -2.44 -0.68
N SER A 128 20.35 -3.30 -1.70
CA SER A 128 20.94 -2.95 -2.98
C SER A 128 19.86 -2.53 -3.98
N PRO A 129 20.18 -1.63 -4.94
CA PRO A 129 19.29 -1.30 -6.06
C PRO A 129 18.81 -2.56 -6.79
N THR A 130 17.52 -2.64 -7.08
CA THR A 130 16.87 -3.79 -7.73
C THR A 130 15.59 -3.36 -8.42
N ASN A 131 15.07 -4.16 -9.35
CA ASN A 131 13.71 -3.98 -9.87
C ASN A 131 12.73 -3.90 -8.68
N SER A 132 11.87 -2.88 -8.70
CA SER A 132 11.01 -2.51 -7.59
C SER A 132 9.62 -2.23 -8.13
N THR A 133 8.63 -2.99 -7.63
CA THR A 133 7.25 -2.97 -8.10
C THR A 133 6.27 -2.86 -6.96
N ARG A 134 5.10 -2.30 -7.25
CA ARG A 134 3.91 -2.33 -6.41
C ARG A 134 2.77 -3.02 -7.14
N PHE A 135 1.89 -3.67 -6.39
CA PHE A 135 0.58 -4.06 -6.86
C PHE A 135 -0.26 -2.82 -7.12
N ILE A 136 -1.04 -2.85 -8.20
CA ILE A 136 -1.94 -1.74 -8.57
C ILE A 136 -3.08 -1.66 -7.55
N ASN A 137 -3.63 -2.80 -7.14
CA ASN A 137 -4.69 -2.88 -6.15
C ASN A 137 -4.48 -4.11 -5.23
N PRO A 138 -5.06 -4.11 -4.00
CA PRO A 138 -4.85 -5.20 -3.06
C PRO A 138 -5.70 -6.45 -3.37
N GLN A 139 -6.74 -6.34 -4.19
CA GLN A 139 -7.51 -7.52 -4.61
C GLN A 139 -6.61 -8.46 -5.44
N ASP A 140 -5.90 -7.91 -6.41
CA ASP A 140 -4.96 -8.66 -7.25
C ASP A 140 -3.79 -9.21 -6.42
N GLN A 141 -3.35 -8.46 -5.41
CA GLN A 141 -2.34 -8.94 -4.47
C GLN A 141 -2.83 -10.15 -3.67
N LEU A 142 -4.07 -10.11 -3.16
CA LEU A 142 -4.64 -11.23 -2.41
C LEU A 142 -4.80 -12.47 -3.32
N GLU A 143 -5.36 -12.29 -4.52
CA GLU A 143 -5.49 -13.39 -5.50
C GLU A 143 -4.12 -13.99 -5.85
N ALA A 144 -3.09 -13.15 -5.99
CA ALA A 144 -1.72 -13.60 -6.25
C ALA A 144 -1.15 -14.43 -5.08
N ILE A 145 -1.42 -14.03 -3.84
CA ILE A 145 -1.02 -14.78 -2.63
C ILE A 145 -1.70 -16.15 -2.60
N GLU A 146 -3.02 -16.20 -2.83
CA GLU A 146 -3.81 -17.43 -2.84
C GLU A 146 -3.31 -18.40 -3.91
N LYS A 147 -3.19 -17.93 -5.16
CA LYS A 147 -2.66 -18.75 -6.27
C LYS A 147 -1.24 -19.24 -6.03
N ALA A 148 -0.36 -18.39 -5.51
CA ALA A 148 1.01 -18.79 -5.21
C ALA A 148 1.06 -19.86 -4.10
N GLY A 149 0.18 -19.75 -3.09
CA GLY A 149 0.04 -20.74 -2.03
C GLY A 149 -0.43 -22.10 -2.55
N GLU A 150 -1.43 -22.12 -3.44
CA GLU A 150 -1.93 -23.35 -4.09
C GLU A 150 -0.87 -24.03 -4.95
N LEU A 151 -0.04 -23.25 -5.65
CA LEU A 151 1.00 -23.76 -6.55
C LEU A 151 2.28 -24.18 -5.83
N TYR A 152 2.55 -23.66 -4.62
CA TYR A 152 3.81 -23.92 -3.93
C TYR A 152 3.93 -25.38 -3.46
N ASP A 153 4.70 -26.16 -4.22
CA ASP A 153 5.24 -27.45 -3.78
C ASP A 153 6.77 -27.33 -3.56
N PRO A 154 7.30 -27.60 -2.35
CA PRO A 154 8.74 -27.51 -2.07
C PRO A 154 9.60 -28.53 -2.86
N ASN A 155 9.01 -29.61 -3.36
CA ASN A 155 9.71 -30.59 -4.21
C ASN A 155 9.86 -30.11 -5.65
N ILE A 156 8.93 -29.26 -6.12
CA ILE A 156 8.97 -28.65 -7.46
C ILE A 156 9.75 -27.33 -7.41
N HIS A 157 9.39 -26.48 -6.46
CA HIS A 157 9.95 -25.13 -6.27
C HIS A 157 11.17 -25.17 -5.35
N THR A 158 12.19 -25.93 -5.75
CA THR A 158 13.42 -26.15 -4.96
C THR A 158 14.23 -24.87 -4.69
N ASN A 159 13.98 -23.80 -5.44
CA ASN A 159 14.54 -22.47 -5.22
C ASN A 159 13.67 -21.56 -4.33
N GLY A 160 12.53 -22.05 -3.84
CA GLY A 160 11.57 -21.31 -3.02
C GLY A 160 10.84 -20.20 -3.79
N ARG A 161 10.71 -20.30 -5.12
CA ARG A 161 10.08 -19.27 -5.95
C ARG A 161 8.94 -19.86 -6.75
N VAL A 162 7.79 -19.19 -6.71
CA VAL A 162 6.63 -19.51 -7.53
C VAL A 162 6.33 -18.28 -8.38
N ASP A 163 6.30 -18.48 -9.70
CA ASP A 163 5.89 -17.44 -10.64
C ASP A 163 4.45 -17.72 -11.06
N VAL A 164 3.60 -16.70 -10.98
CA VAL A 164 2.18 -16.78 -11.31
C VAL A 164 1.88 -15.74 -12.38
N ASP A 165 1.36 -16.20 -13.52
CA ASP A 165 0.75 -15.30 -14.50
C ASP A 165 -0.70 -15.03 -14.09
N MET A 166 -1.00 -13.77 -13.81
CA MET A 166 -2.33 -13.33 -13.39
C MET A 166 -3.29 -13.11 -14.57
N GLY A 167 -2.79 -13.21 -15.81
CA GLY A 167 -3.57 -13.06 -17.05
C GLY A 167 -4.03 -11.63 -17.35
N ARG A 168 -3.70 -10.68 -16.46
CA ARG A 168 -3.98 -9.25 -16.56
C ARG A 168 -2.87 -8.47 -15.88
N ILE A 169 -2.69 -7.20 -16.22
CA ILE A 169 -1.74 -6.34 -15.54
C ILE A 169 -2.16 -6.16 -14.08
N VAL A 170 -1.27 -6.53 -13.15
CA VAL A 170 -1.53 -6.49 -11.69
C VAL A 170 -0.50 -5.69 -10.92
N ALA A 171 0.66 -5.43 -11.52
CA ALA A 171 1.76 -4.74 -10.87
C ALA A 171 2.48 -3.81 -11.84
N GLU A 172 3.07 -2.76 -11.27
CA GLU A 172 3.83 -1.74 -11.99
C GLU A 172 5.05 -1.31 -11.18
N GLY A 173 6.05 -0.74 -11.85
CA GLY A 173 7.22 -0.22 -11.16
C GLY A 173 8.36 0.13 -12.09
N TYR A 174 9.58 0.03 -11.56
CA TYR A 174 10.79 0.43 -12.26
C TYR A 174 11.85 -0.65 -12.21
N THR A 175 12.58 -0.82 -13.30
CA THR A 175 13.82 -1.61 -13.31
C THR A 175 14.90 -0.89 -12.50
N LYS A 176 15.99 -1.61 -12.17
CA LYS A 176 17.17 -0.99 -11.53
C LYS A 176 17.81 0.10 -12.40
N GLU A 177 17.62 0.04 -13.72
CA GLU A 177 18.04 1.07 -14.68
C GLU A 177 17.10 2.29 -14.69
N GLY A 178 15.96 2.22 -14.00
CA GLY A 178 14.97 3.29 -13.90
C GLY A 178 13.93 3.31 -15.04
N GLU A 179 13.81 2.22 -15.80
CA GLU A 179 12.79 2.05 -16.84
C GLU A 179 11.45 1.66 -16.21
N TYR A 180 10.38 2.38 -16.51
CA TYR A 180 9.03 2.02 -16.08
C TYR A 180 8.55 0.74 -16.78
N PHE A 181 7.84 -0.12 -16.07
CA PHE A 181 7.14 -1.25 -16.67
C PHE A 181 5.88 -1.65 -15.89
N GLN A 182 5.00 -2.38 -16.58
CA GLN A 182 3.83 -3.06 -16.03
C GLN A 182 3.94 -4.56 -16.33
N THR A 183 3.31 -5.39 -15.50
CA THR A 183 3.39 -6.85 -15.65
C THR A 183 2.13 -7.56 -15.18
N SER A 184 1.83 -8.69 -15.83
CA SER A 184 0.86 -9.68 -15.35
C SER A 184 1.48 -10.77 -14.49
N THR A 185 2.81 -10.86 -14.47
CA THR A 185 3.52 -11.94 -13.78
C THR A 185 4.04 -11.47 -12.43
N VAL A 186 3.76 -12.26 -11.40
CA VAL A 186 4.21 -12.03 -10.03
C VAL A 186 5.06 -13.20 -9.56
N ARG A 187 6.02 -12.91 -8.70
CA ARG A 187 6.85 -13.91 -8.04
C ARG A 187 6.59 -13.88 -6.55
N ALA A 188 6.20 -15.02 -6.00
CA ALA A 188 6.17 -15.27 -4.56
C ALA A 188 7.47 -15.97 -4.13
N GLY A 189 8.03 -15.52 -3.00
CA GLY A 189 9.17 -16.12 -2.35
C GLY A 189 8.75 -16.87 -1.09
N PHE A 190 9.17 -18.12 -0.97
CA PHE A 190 8.93 -19.00 0.17
C PHE A 190 10.25 -19.41 0.81
N ASP A 191 10.29 -19.42 2.14
CA ASP A 191 11.40 -19.97 2.89
C ASP A 191 11.38 -21.49 2.75
N LYS A 192 12.48 -22.05 2.23
CA LYS A 192 12.55 -23.48 1.89
C LYS A 192 12.52 -24.42 3.10
N LYS A 193 12.83 -23.93 4.29
CA LYS A 193 12.87 -24.75 5.51
C LYS A 193 11.50 -24.80 6.17
N THR A 194 10.83 -23.66 6.20
CA THR A 194 9.56 -23.48 6.92
C THR A 194 8.33 -23.56 6.00
N GLY A 195 8.52 -23.41 4.69
CA GLY A 195 7.44 -23.31 3.70
C GLY A 195 6.68 -21.98 3.75
N LYS A 196 7.07 -21.04 4.63
CA LYS A 196 6.36 -19.77 4.83
C LYS A 196 6.72 -18.77 3.74
N MET A 197 5.73 -18.02 3.25
CA MET A 197 5.97 -16.92 2.33
C MET A 197 6.75 -15.78 3.02
N TYR A 198 7.69 -15.16 2.32
CA TYR A 198 8.43 -14.00 2.82
C TYR A 198 8.29 -12.76 1.93
N SER A 199 7.80 -12.90 0.70
CA SER A 199 7.58 -11.78 -0.20
C SER A 199 6.71 -12.18 -1.39
N ILE A 200 6.06 -11.20 -2.01
CA ILE A 200 5.40 -11.36 -3.31
C ILE A 200 5.43 -10.01 -4.05
N PHE A 201 5.79 -10.01 -5.33
CA PHE A 201 5.97 -8.80 -6.13
C PHE A 201 5.91 -9.05 -7.64
N GLY A 202 5.58 -8.02 -8.42
CA GLY A 202 5.60 -8.09 -9.89
C GLY A 202 7.01 -8.22 -10.46
N ILE A 203 7.18 -9.04 -11.50
CA ILE A 203 8.47 -9.23 -12.21
C ILE A 203 8.36 -8.82 -13.69
N LYS A 204 9.47 -8.36 -14.27
CA LYS A 204 9.60 -8.07 -15.70
C LYS A 204 10.02 -9.34 -16.45
#